data_AF-A0A0F8ZP23-F1
#
_entry.id   AF-A0A0F8ZP23-F1
#
_cell.length_a   1.000
_cell.length_b   1.000
_cell.length_c   1.000
_cell.angle_alpha   90.00
_cell.angle_beta   90.00
_cell.angle_gamma   90.00
#
_symmetry.space_group_name_H-M   'P 1'
#
loop_
_entity.id
_entity.type
_entity.pdbx_description
1 polymer ?
#
loop_
_entity_poly.entity_id
_entity_poly.type
_entity_poly.pdbx_seq_one_letter_code
_entity_poly.pdbx_strand_id
1 'polypeptide(L)'
;MGTRARCEVCRTTRDDCLRTGKYLVCSKCERVLCSATFSRGTEVEWWEWLYDEETKRYINCNDGSVHEPKNLLALVYLKQAEGWELCRAVV
;
A
#
# COMPACT_ATOMS: atom_id res chain seq x y z
N MET A 1 13.33 0.67 28.20
CA MET A 1 11.86 0.60 28.06
C MET A 1 11.54 0.79 26.58
N GLY A 2 11.10 -0.26 25.88
CA GLY A 2 10.69 -0.15 24.49
C GLY A 2 9.37 0.62 24.39
N THR A 3 9.29 1.60 23.50
CA THR A 3 8.07 2.38 23.30
C THR A 3 7.05 1.51 22.57
N ARG A 4 6.05 1.03 23.31
CA ARG A 4 4.91 0.32 22.73
C ARG A 4 4.21 1.19 21.70
N ALA A 5 4.20 0.75 20.45
CA ALA A 5 3.52 1.43 19.37
C ALA A 5 2.40 0.54 18.82
N ARG A 6 1.27 1.17 18.49
CA ARG A 6 0.16 0.48 17.85
C ARG A 6 0.51 0.28 16.39
N CYS A 7 0.64 -0.98 15.98
CA CYS A 7 0.82 -1.31 14.59
C CYS A 7 -0.40 -0.84 13.80
N GLU A 8 -0.18 -0.05 12.75
CA GLU A 8 -1.28 0.49 11.93
C GLU A 8 -1.92 -0.58 11.04
N VAL A 9 -1.20 -1.68 10.81
CA VAL A 9 -1.63 -2.87 10.07
C VAL A 9 -2.56 -3.75 10.91
N CYS A 10 -2.05 -4.40 11.95
CA CYS A 10 -2.82 -5.38 12.73
C CYS A 10 -3.58 -4.75 13.90
N ARG A 11 -3.49 -3.41 14.04
CA ARG A 11 -4.08 -2.60 15.13
C ARG A 11 -3.68 -3.05 16.54
N THR A 12 -2.68 -3.93 16.65
CA THR A 12 -2.18 -4.49 17.92
C THR A 12 -1.02 -3.64 18.41
N THR A 13 -1.00 -3.36 19.71
CA THR A 13 0.12 -2.68 20.36
C THR A 13 1.28 -3.65 20.55
N ARG A 14 2.44 -3.30 20.00
CA ARG A 14 3.64 -4.13 20.07
C ARG A 14 4.89 -3.30 20.30
N ASP A 15 5.92 -3.97 20.81
CA ASP A 15 7.23 -3.38 21.11
C ASP A 15 8.17 -3.37 19.88
N ASP A 16 7.80 -4.07 18.81
CA ASP A 16 8.59 -4.33 17.59
C ASP A 16 8.09 -3.56 16.36
N CYS A 17 7.33 -2.49 16.55
CA CYS A 17 6.85 -1.65 15.45
C CYS A 17 7.98 -0.74 14.94
N LEU A 18 8.36 -0.93 13.68
CA LEU A 18 9.29 -0.08 12.96
C LEU A 18 8.54 0.91 12.06
N ARG A 19 9.17 2.06 11.81
CA ARG A 19 8.61 3.07 10.92
C ARG A 19 8.93 2.71 9.47
N THR A 20 7.91 2.43 8.68
CA THR A 20 8.00 2.19 7.22
C THR A 20 7.33 3.36 6.52
N GLY A 21 8.11 4.37 6.12
CA GLY A 21 7.60 5.64 5.59
C GLY A 21 6.81 6.42 6.64
N LYS A 22 5.53 6.72 6.37
CA LYS A 22 4.62 7.33 7.35
C LYS A 22 4.02 6.34 8.35
N TYR A 23 4.17 5.04 8.10
CA TYR A 23 3.46 4.01 8.85
C TYR A 23 4.29 3.37 9.97
N LEU A 24 3.63 2.91 11.05
CA LEU A 24 4.23 2.08 12.10
C LEU A 24 3.78 0.63 11.95
N VAL A 25 4.71 -0.26 11.63
CA VAL A 25 4.44 -1.65 11.23
C VAL A 25 5.25 -2.62 12.09
N CYS A 26 4.59 -3.63 12.64
CA CYS A 26 5.23 -4.64 13.50
C CYS A 26 6.13 -5.60 12.70
N SER A 27 7.14 -6.22 13.32
CA SER A 27 8.02 -7.17 12.63
C SER A 27 7.27 -8.40 12.08
N LYS A 28 6.21 -8.86 12.76
CA LYS A 28 5.29 -9.90 12.22
C LYS A 28 4.42 -9.42 11.07
N CYS A 29 4.32 -8.12 10.92
CA CYS A 29 3.49 -7.43 9.95
C CYS A 29 4.37 -6.86 8.84
N GLU A 30 5.61 -7.35 8.67
CA GLU A 30 6.54 -6.85 7.66
C GLU A 30 5.86 -6.94 6.30
N ARG A 31 5.38 -5.78 5.85
CA ARG A 31 4.64 -5.59 4.61
C ARG A 31 5.43 -4.64 3.76
N VAL A 32 5.61 -5.01 2.50
CA VAL A 32 6.30 -4.18 1.52
C VAL A 32 5.36 -3.04 1.14
N LEU A 33 5.84 -1.79 1.24
CA LEU A 33 5.09 -0.64 0.74
C LEU A 33 5.19 -0.64 -0.79
N CYS A 34 4.05 -0.83 -1.45
CA CYS A 34 3.92 -0.75 -2.89
C CYS A 34 3.28 0.58 -3.26
N SER A 35 3.71 1.20 -4.36
CA SER A 35 3.10 2.44 -4.85
C SER A 35 2.97 2.46 -6.36
N ALA A 36 1.95 3.17 -6.84
CA ALA A 36 1.76 3.46 -8.25
C ALA A 36 1.48 4.96 -8.43
N THR A 37 2.04 5.52 -9.50
CA THR A 37 1.81 6.92 -9.90
C THR A 37 1.16 6.94 -11.27
N PHE A 38 0.02 7.62 -11.37
CA PHE A 38 -0.68 7.84 -12.62
C PHE A 38 -0.66 9.33 -12.99
N SER A 39 -0.57 9.65 -14.28
CA SER A 39 -0.68 11.03 -14.78
C SER A 39 -1.68 11.16 -15.90
N ARG A 40 -2.34 12.32 -16.01
CA ARG A 40 -3.20 12.69 -17.12
C ARG A 40 -3.05 14.18 -17.41
N GLY A 41 -2.34 14.53 -18.48
CA GLY A 41 -1.98 15.92 -18.76
C GLY A 41 -1.12 16.50 -17.63
N THR A 42 -1.65 17.49 -16.91
CA THR A 42 -1.00 18.10 -15.74
C THR A 42 -1.44 17.49 -14.40
N GLU A 43 -2.39 16.55 -14.41
CA GLU A 43 -2.91 15.89 -13.19
C GLU A 43 -2.03 14.69 -12.82
N VAL A 44 -1.82 14.46 -11.51
CA VAL A 44 -1.07 13.32 -10.97
C VAL A 44 -1.82 12.70 -9.80
N GLU A 45 -1.99 11.38 -9.83
CA GLU A 45 -2.55 10.59 -8.75
C GLU A 45 -1.52 9.59 -8.18
N TRP A 46 -1.53 9.46 -6.85
CA TRP A 46 -0.66 8.55 -6.11
C TRP A 46 -1.49 7.51 -5.39
N TRP A 47 -1.10 6.24 -5.55
CA TRP A 47 -1.72 5.12 -4.89
C TRP A 47 -0.69 4.35 -4.09
N GLU A 48 -1.06 3.95 -2.89
CA GLU A 48 -0.19 3.23 -1.95
C GLU A 48 -0.91 2.00 -1.41
N TRP A 49 -0.19 0.89 -1.32
CA TRP A 49 -0.64 -0.35 -0.72
C TRP A 49 0.42 -0.94 0.19
N LEU A 50 -0.03 -1.71 1.18
CA LEU A 50 0.82 -2.60 1.95
C LEU A 50 0.63 -4.03 1.43
N TYR A 51 1.70 -4.62 0.90
CA TYR A 51 1.68 -6.01 0.44
C TYR A 51 1.95 -6.97 1.59
N ASP A 52 1.02 -7.89 1.80
CA ASP A 52 1.05 -8.93 2.80
C ASP A 52 1.57 -10.23 2.17
N GLU A 53 2.80 -10.61 2.54
CA GLU A 53 3.49 -11.78 1.98
C GLU A 53 2.85 -13.11 2.36
N GLU A 54 2.19 -13.20 3.51
CA GLU A 54 1.55 -14.43 3.98
C GLU A 54 0.28 -14.72 3.17
N THR A 55 -0.54 -13.68 2.98
CA THR A 55 -1.83 -13.80 2.29
C THR A 55 -1.75 -13.49 0.79
N LYS A 56 -0.61 -12.99 0.31
CA LYS A 56 -0.38 -12.54 -1.07
C LYS A 56 -1.40 -11.49 -1.53
N ARG A 57 -1.75 -10.56 -0.62
CA ARG A 57 -2.77 -9.52 -0.83
C ARG A 57 -2.21 -8.12 -0.59
N TYR A 58 -2.83 -7.14 -1.24
CA TYR A 58 -2.50 -5.73 -1.10
C TYR A 58 -3.57 -5.03 -0.29
N ILE A 59 -3.17 -4.18 0.66
CA ILE A 59 -4.11 -3.43 1.50
C ILE A 59 -3.94 -1.96 1.19
N ASN A 60 -4.99 -1.35 0.66
CA ASN A 60 -4.99 0.05 0.27
C ASN A 60 -4.79 0.94 1.51
N CYS A 61 -3.79 1.82 1.41
CA CYS A 61 -3.37 2.70 2.48
C CYS A 61 -4.38 3.82 2.81
N ASN A 62 -5.29 4.13 1.90
CA ASN A 62 -6.27 5.21 2.05
C ASN A 62 -7.57 4.72 2.71
N ASP A 63 -8.14 3.62 2.20
CA ASP A 63 -9.46 3.13 2.62
C ASP A 63 -9.42 1.76 3.34
N GLY A 64 -8.25 1.10 3.40
CA GLY A 64 -8.08 -0.21 4.02
C GLY A 64 -8.66 -1.38 3.21
N SER A 65 -9.13 -1.14 1.98
CA SER A 65 -9.62 -2.19 1.08
C SER A 65 -8.54 -3.22 0.76
N VAL A 66 -8.96 -4.48 0.60
CA VAL A 66 -8.05 -5.61 0.32
C VAL A 66 -8.19 -6.00 -1.14
N HIS A 67 -7.05 -6.03 -1.85
CA HIS A 67 -6.95 -6.30 -3.26
C HIS A 67 -6.07 -7.52 -3.52
N GLU A 68 -6.49 -8.34 -4.49
CA GLU A 68 -5.64 -9.35 -5.11
C GLU A 68 -4.83 -8.72 -6.25
N PRO A 69 -3.74 -9.34 -6.71
CA PRO A 69 -2.96 -8.83 -7.84
C PRO A 69 -3.82 -8.49 -9.08
N LYS A 70 -4.85 -9.30 -9.36
CA LYS A 70 -5.77 -9.09 -10.48
C LYS A 70 -6.58 -7.78 -10.36
N ASN A 71 -6.88 -7.34 -9.14
CA ASN A 71 -7.59 -6.09 -8.90
C ASN A 71 -6.71 -4.88 -9.23
N LEU A 72 -5.40 -4.96 -8.91
CA LEU A 72 -4.45 -3.90 -9.27
C LEU A 72 -4.25 -3.81 -10.79
N LEU A 73 -4.19 -4.95 -11.48
CA LEU A 73 -4.14 -4.96 -12.93
C LEU A 73 -5.43 -4.37 -13.54
N ALA A 74 -6.60 -4.72 -13.00
CA ALA A 74 -7.87 -4.14 -13.43
C ALA A 74 -7.91 -2.61 -13.19
N LEU A 75 -7.38 -2.13 -12.06
CA LEU A 75 -7.25 -0.69 -11.79
C LEU A 75 -6.42 0.02 -12.87
N VAL A 76 -5.28 -0.56 -13.26
CA VAL A 76 -4.44 0.01 -14.34
C VAL A 76 -5.24 0.13 -15.64
N TYR A 77 -5.97 -0.92 -16.04
CA TYR A 77 -6.79 -0.87 -17.26
C TYR A 77 -7.94 0.15 -17.17
N LEU A 78 -8.61 0.25 -16.02
CA LEU A 78 -9.66 1.26 -15.80
C LEU A 78 -9.08 2.68 -15.92
N LYS A 79 -7.93 2.93 -15.28
CA LYS A 79 -7.23 4.22 -15.35
C LYS A 79 -6.80 4.55 -16.79
N GLN A 80 -6.29 3.58 -17.53
CA GLN A 80 -5.97 3.76 -18.95
C GLN A 80 -7.20 4.11 -19.81
N ALA A 81 -8.35 3.47 -19.55
CA ALA A 81 -9.60 3.78 -20.23
C ALA A 81 -10.11 5.21 -19.92
N GLU A 82 -9.79 5.73 -18.74
CA GLU A 82 -10.05 7.12 -18.32
C GLU A 82 -9.01 8.13 -18.84
N GLY A 83 -8.02 7.67 -19.60
CA GLY A 83 -6.95 8.50 -20.18
C GLY A 83 -5.75 8.74 -19.27
N TRP A 84 -5.61 7.99 -18.17
CA TRP A 84 -4.43 8.05 -17.31
C TRP A 84 -3.31 7.13 -17.81
N GLU A 85 -2.08 7.57 -17.61
CA GLU A 85 -0.87 6.81 -17.91
C GLU A 85 -0.18 6.40 -16.62
N LEU A 86 0.27 5.14 -16.54
CA LEU A 86 1.07 4.66 -15.42
C LEU A 86 2.52 5.12 -15.59
N CYS A 87 2.98 6.05 -14.75
CA CYS A 87 4.33 6.61 -14.84
C CYS A 87 5.37 5.76 -14.12
N ARG A 88 4.98 5.19 -12.97
CA ARG A 88 5.86 4.41 -12.10
C ARG A 88 5.03 3.42 -11.31
N ALA A 89 5.49 2.17 -11.25
CA ALA A 89 5.02 1.17 -10.32
C ALA A 89 6.22 0.66 -9.52
N VAL A 90 6.12 0.71 -8.19
CA VAL A 90 7.03 0.05 -7.26
C VAL A 90 6.18 -1.00 -6.56
N VAL A 91 6.33 -2.26 -6.97
CA VAL A 91 5.56 -3.41 -6.48
C VAL A 91 6.44 -4.26 -5.60
#